data_AF-A0A430FM26-F1
#
_entry.id   AF-A0A430FM26-F1
#
_cell.length_a   1.000
_cell.length_b   1.000
_cell.length_c   1.000
_cell.angle_alpha   90.00
_cell.angle_beta   90.00
_cell.angle_gamma   90.00
#
_symmetry.space_group_name_H-M   'P 1'
#
loop_
_entity.id
_entity.type
_entity.pdbx_description
1 polymer ?
#
loop_
_entity_poly.entity_id
_entity_poly.type
_entity_poly.pdbx_seq_one_letter_code
_entity_poly.pdbx_strand_id
1 'polypeptide(L)'
;MPSLTKLTERMRYWCQSVSLGYDQYNRWDIRPGGECDCSSLVIWVLREAGFDTGNASYTGNLSANLIARGWKRLPNNGNPQPGDILLNDVHHVAVYLGGGLLAQASIDERGRAYGGQAGDQTGYETNVRSYYNYPWNCYLRYTGTTTDTNDTQEDTDMSMACIIQPNDESRLIYFDGTKCHNLTHPDQVTALQTVAQQTMGKQLPVFKLGTKSAPFATRLLQAVGQ
;
A
#
# COMPACT_ATOMS: atom_id res chain seq x y z
N MET A 1 2.15 -4.39 10.85
CA MET A 1 0.87 -4.08 10.17
C MET A 1 1.05 -4.35 8.68
N PRO A 2 0.01 -4.82 7.97
CA PRO A 2 0.04 -5.00 6.51
C PRO A 2 0.39 -3.68 5.82
N SER A 3 1.24 -3.72 4.78
CA SER A 3 1.72 -2.53 4.07
C SER A 3 1.89 -2.77 2.57
N LEU A 4 1.19 -2.00 1.75
CA LEU A 4 1.34 -2.04 0.28
C LEU A 4 2.71 -1.51 -0.17
N THR A 5 3.27 -0.52 0.55
CA THR A 5 4.64 -0.05 0.31
C THR A 5 5.62 -1.20 0.48
N LYS A 6 5.55 -1.91 1.62
CA LYS A 6 6.41 -3.07 1.88
C LYS A 6 6.20 -4.18 0.86
N LEU A 7 4.95 -4.44 0.44
CA LEU A 7 4.66 -5.40 -0.64
C LEU A 7 5.43 -5.06 -1.91
N THR A 8 5.33 -3.82 -2.39
CA THR A 8 6.01 -3.40 -3.63
C THR A 8 7.54 -3.40 -3.48
N GLU A 9 8.08 -2.99 -2.33
CA GLU A 9 9.51 -3.05 -2.03
C GLU A 9 10.05 -4.49 -2.05
N ARG A 10 9.33 -5.43 -1.42
CA ARG A 10 9.71 -6.84 -1.40
C ARG A 10 9.62 -7.48 -2.79
N MET A 11 8.62 -7.13 -3.59
CA MET A 11 8.57 -7.56 -4.98
C MET A 11 9.78 -7.08 -5.78
N ARG A 12 10.18 -5.80 -5.63
CA ARG A 12 11.40 -5.27 -6.26
C ARG A 12 12.65 -6.00 -5.78
N TYR A 13 12.77 -6.22 -4.47
CA TYR A 13 13.91 -6.94 -3.90
C TYR A 13 14.07 -8.34 -4.51
N TRP A 14 13.01 -9.16 -4.50
CA TRP A 14 13.09 -10.53 -5.03
C TRP A 14 13.30 -10.57 -6.54
N CYS A 15 12.70 -9.64 -7.30
CA CYS A 15 12.78 -9.65 -8.77
C CYS A 15 13.96 -8.84 -9.36
N GLN A 16 14.70 -8.07 -8.57
CA GLN A 16 15.80 -7.23 -9.08
C GLN A 16 17.11 -7.39 -8.31
N SER A 17 17.06 -7.81 -7.05
CA SER A 17 18.25 -7.87 -6.17
C SER A 17 18.65 -9.30 -5.79
N VAL A 18 17.75 -10.27 -5.98
CA VAL A 18 18.00 -11.67 -5.64
C VAL A 18 17.98 -12.50 -6.91
N SER A 19 18.97 -13.39 -7.05
CA SER A 19 18.89 -14.47 -8.03
C SER A 19 17.87 -15.49 -7.51
N LEU A 20 16.63 -15.41 -8.01
CA LEU A 20 15.52 -16.28 -7.68
C LEU A 20 14.91 -16.82 -8.98
N GLY A 21 14.92 -18.14 -9.13
CA GLY A 21 14.49 -18.83 -10.34
C GLY A 21 13.00 -19.11 -10.41
N TYR A 22 12.57 -19.65 -11.53
CA TYR A 22 11.20 -20.12 -11.75
C TYR A 22 11.11 -21.65 -11.80
N ASP A 23 10.32 -22.26 -10.92
CA ASP A 23 9.98 -23.68 -10.98
C ASP A 23 8.65 -23.97 -10.25
N GLN A 24 7.72 -24.70 -10.88
CA GLN A 24 6.42 -25.06 -10.27
C GLN A 24 6.48 -26.25 -9.31
N TYR A 25 7.51 -27.09 -9.33
CA TYR A 25 7.69 -28.22 -8.39
C TYR A 25 8.40 -27.78 -7.11
N ASN A 26 9.47 -26.99 -7.21
CA ASN A 26 10.26 -26.50 -6.07
C ASN A 26 9.87 -25.06 -5.65
N ARG A 27 8.66 -24.65 -6.00
CA ARG A 27 8.08 -23.30 -5.84
C ARG A 27 8.14 -22.66 -4.44
N TRP A 28 8.46 -23.40 -3.37
CA TRP A 28 8.54 -22.84 -2.02
C TRP A 28 9.98 -22.68 -1.52
N ASP A 29 11.00 -22.97 -2.34
CA ASP A 29 12.41 -22.74 -2.01
C ASP A 29 12.79 -21.26 -2.18
N ILE A 30 12.05 -20.35 -1.53
CA ILE A 30 12.20 -18.90 -1.69
C ILE A 30 13.33 -18.39 -0.79
N ARG A 31 14.54 -18.39 -1.36
CA ARG A 31 15.79 -17.89 -0.78
C ARG A 31 16.73 -17.41 -1.90
N PRO A 32 17.82 -16.70 -1.60
CA PRO A 32 18.85 -16.45 -2.60
C PRO A 32 19.37 -17.74 -3.25
N GLY A 33 19.36 -17.79 -4.58
CA GLY A 33 19.70 -18.98 -5.37
C GLY A 33 18.67 -20.11 -5.26
N GLY A 34 17.43 -19.80 -4.90
CA GLY A 34 16.31 -20.73 -4.82
C GLY A 34 15.33 -20.55 -5.98
N GLU A 35 14.10 -21.04 -5.80
CA GLU A 35 13.08 -21.11 -6.85
C GLU A 35 11.68 -20.74 -6.33
N CYS A 36 10.85 -20.23 -7.24
CA CYS A 36 9.46 -19.91 -6.97
C CYS A 36 8.60 -20.14 -8.22
N ASP A 37 7.29 -20.10 -8.07
CA ASP A 37 6.36 -19.87 -9.19
C ASP A 37 5.64 -18.53 -9.01
N CYS A 38 4.84 -18.14 -10.00
CA CYS A 38 4.12 -16.87 -9.98
C CYS A 38 3.36 -16.64 -8.66
N SER A 39 2.62 -17.64 -8.19
CA SER A 39 1.76 -17.48 -7.03
C SER A 39 2.48 -17.65 -5.69
N SER A 40 3.47 -18.53 -5.58
CA SER A 40 4.27 -18.67 -4.36
C SER A 40 5.09 -17.41 -4.09
N LEU A 41 5.66 -16.77 -5.11
CA LEU A 41 6.34 -15.48 -4.95
C LEU A 41 5.40 -14.41 -4.38
N VAL A 42 4.21 -14.26 -4.99
CA VAL A 42 3.23 -13.25 -4.53
C VAL A 42 2.74 -13.55 -3.12
N ILE A 43 2.44 -14.82 -2.80
CA ILE A 43 2.04 -15.25 -1.45
C ILE A 43 3.15 -14.99 -0.43
N TRP A 44 4.40 -15.29 -0.78
CA TRP A 44 5.55 -15.05 0.08
C TRP A 44 5.72 -13.58 0.40
N VAL A 45 5.71 -12.73 -0.62
CA VAL A 45 5.89 -11.28 -0.48
C VAL A 45 4.72 -10.64 0.26
N LEU A 46 3.48 -11.12 0.07
CA LEU A 46 2.33 -10.72 0.89
C LEU A 46 2.57 -10.99 2.38
N ARG A 47 3.07 -12.17 2.73
CA ARG A 47 3.38 -12.55 4.12
C ARG A 47 4.51 -11.68 4.69
N GLU A 48 5.58 -11.46 3.93
CA GLU A 48 6.66 -10.54 4.34
C GLU A 48 6.15 -9.11 4.57
N ALA A 49 5.18 -8.67 3.76
CA ALA A 49 4.51 -7.38 3.87
C ALA A 49 3.48 -7.31 5.01
N GLY A 50 3.25 -8.41 5.74
CA GLY A 50 2.37 -8.48 6.89
C GLY A 50 0.90 -8.69 6.56
N PHE A 51 0.57 -9.10 5.33
CA PHE A 51 -0.79 -9.52 4.97
C PHE A 51 -1.03 -10.95 5.40
N ASP A 52 -2.21 -11.20 5.99
CA ASP A 52 -2.71 -12.55 6.16
C ASP A 52 -3.13 -13.09 4.78
N THR A 53 -2.60 -14.26 4.41
CA THR A 53 -2.93 -14.95 3.15
C THR A 53 -3.81 -16.17 3.39
N GLY A 54 -4.12 -16.51 4.64
CA GLY A 54 -4.80 -17.75 4.99
C GLY A 54 -4.14 -18.98 4.39
N ASN A 55 -4.97 -19.83 3.80
CA ASN A 55 -4.56 -21.07 3.13
C ASN A 55 -4.26 -20.86 1.64
N ALA A 56 -4.02 -19.62 1.19
CA ALA A 56 -3.58 -19.38 -0.18
C ALA A 56 -2.29 -20.15 -0.44
N SER A 57 -2.31 -20.95 -1.50
CA SER A 57 -1.20 -21.82 -1.86
C SER A 57 -0.94 -21.87 -3.36
N TYR A 58 -1.88 -21.45 -4.21
CA TYR A 58 -1.68 -21.38 -5.66
C TYR A 58 -2.66 -20.36 -6.29
N THR A 59 -2.47 -20.04 -7.56
CA THR A 59 -3.24 -19.02 -8.29
C THR A 59 -4.76 -19.17 -8.12
N GLY A 60 -5.29 -20.40 -8.24
CA GLY A 60 -6.73 -20.66 -8.23
C GLY A 60 -7.43 -20.50 -6.88
N ASN A 61 -6.70 -20.48 -5.75
CA ASN A 61 -7.28 -20.21 -4.43
C ASN A 61 -6.89 -18.85 -3.85
N LEU A 62 -6.06 -18.08 -4.56
CA LEU A 62 -5.54 -16.80 -4.08
C LEU A 62 -6.66 -15.78 -3.87
N SER A 63 -7.55 -15.61 -4.86
CA SER A 63 -8.63 -14.64 -4.78
C SER A 63 -9.56 -14.87 -3.60
N ALA A 64 -10.03 -16.11 -3.38
CA ALA A 64 -10.95 -16.41 -2.29
C ALA A 64 -10.31 -16.15 -0.91
N ASN A 65 -9.04 -16.53 -0.73
CA ASN A 65 -8.33 -16.34 0.52
C ASN A 65 -8.07 -14.86 0.83
N LEU A 66 -7.70 -14.06 -0.16
CA LEU A 66 -7.43 -12.64 0.01
C LEU A 66 -8.71 -11.83 0.19
N ILE A 67 -9.79 -12.15 -0.54
CA ILE A 67 -11.07 -11.44 -0.38
C ILE A 67 -11.59 -11.55 1.06
N ALA A 68 -11.48 -12.74 1.65
CA ALA A 68 -11.86 -12.97 3.05
C ALA A 68 -11.05 -12.12 4.07
N ARG A 69 -10.02 -11.39 3.61
CA ARG A 69 -9.03 -10.66 4.43
C ARG A 69 -8.88 -9.21 4.01
N GLY A 70 -9.96 -8.61 3.50
CA GLY A 70 -10.00 -7.18 3.19
C GLY A 70 -9.42 -6.82 1.83
N TRP A 71 -9.33 -7.78 0.91
CA TRP A 71 -9.06 -7.49 -0.49
C TRP A 71 -10.36 -7.44 -1.29
N LYS A 72 -10.46 -6.51 -2.21
CA LYS A 72 -11.57 -6.38 -3.14
C LYS A 72 -11.14 -6.89 -4.51
N ARG A 73 -11.98 -7.74 -5.10
CA ARG A 73 -11.82 -8.18 -6.49
C ARG A 73 -12.48 -7.16 -7.42
N LEU A 74 -11.66 -6.47 -8.20
CA LEU A 74 -12.09 -5.48 -9.19
C LEU A 74 -11.97 -6.07 -10.60
N PRO A 75 -12.86 -5.70 -11.54
CA PRO A 75 -12.71 -6.10 -12.93
C PRO A 75 -11.38 -5.54 -13.49
N ASN A 76 -10.81 -6.23 -14.48
CA ASN A 76 -9.73 -5.65 -15.29
C ASN A 76 -10.28 -4.44 -16.05
N ASN A 77 -10.10 -3.26 -15.47
CA ASN A 77 -10.55 -1.98 -16.02
C ASN A 77 -9.42 -1.21 -16.72
N GLY A 78 -8.27 -1.85 -16.97
CA GLY A 78 -7.09 -1.22 -17.55
C GLY A 78 -6.36 -0.21 -16.65
N ASN A 79 -6.80 -0.01 -15.40
CA ASN A 79 -6.27 1.01 -14.48
C ASN A 79 -5.76 0.39 -13.16
N PRO A 80 -4.68 -0.41 -13.20
CA PRO A 80 -4.08 -0.97 -11.99
C PRO A 80 -3.42 0.11 -11.13
N GLN A 81 -3.45 -0.09 -9.82
CA GLN A 81 -2.84 0.79 -8.81
C GLN A 81 -1.69 0.10 -8.09
N PRO A 82 -0.67 0.84 -7.61
CA PRO A 82 0.46 0.25 -6.89
C PRO A 82 -0.01 -0.68 -5.76
N GLY A 83 0.50 -1.91 -5.75
CA GLY A 83 0.11 -2.95 -4.80
C GLY A 83 -1.08 -3.82 -5.23
N ASP A 84 -1.74 -3.51 -6.35
CA ASP A 84 -2.73 -4.43 -6.92
C ASP A 84 -2.08 -5.74 -7.34
N ILE A 85 -2.76 -6.84 -7.03
CA ILE A 85 -2.42 -8.16 -7.55
C ILE A 85 -3.18 -8.36 -8.85
N LEU A 86 -2.44 -8.44 -9.95
CA LEU A 86 -2.95 -8.73 -11.28
C LEU A 86 -3.13 -10.24 -11.40
N LEU A 87 -4.38 -10.70 -11.51
CA LEU A 87 -4.68 -12.13 -11.40
C LEU A 87 -5.42 -12.63 -12.64
N ASN A 88 -4.87 -13.69 -13.23
CA ASN A 88 -5.61 -14.65 -14.02
C ASN A 88 -5.78 -15.90 -13.16
N ASP A 89 -7.01 -16.31 -12.83
CA ASP A 89 -7.27 -17.33 -11.80
C ASP A 89 -6.69 -18.72 -12.12
N VAL A 90 -6.27 -18.95 -13.36
CA VAL A 90 -5.76 -20.24 -13.82
C VAL A 90 -4.26 -20.19 -14.09
N HIS A 91 -3.77 -19.15 -14.76
CA HIS A 91 -2.48 -19.20 -15.42
C HIS A 91 -1.38 -18.35 -14.78
N HIS A 92 -1.72 -17.19 -14.22
CA HIS A 92 -0.67 -16.23 -13.86
C HIS A 92 -1.10 -15.22 -12.81
N VAL A 93 -0.11 -14.78 -12.03
CA VAL A 93 -0.28 -13.70 -11.07
C VAL A 93 0.98 -12.82 -11.02
N ALA A 94 0.77 -11.50 -10.90
CA ALA A 94 1.81 -10.50 -10.79
C ALA A 94 1.38 -9.40 -9.82
N VAL A 95 2.31 -8.54 -9.40
CA VAL A 95 2.01 -7.35 -8.59
C VAL A 95 2.34 -6.10 -9.39
N TYR A 96 1.40 -5.16 -9.46
CA TYR A 96 1.66 -3.86 -10.06
C TYR A 96 2.42 -2.96 -9.09
N LEU A 97 3.53 -2.38 -9.54
CA LEU A 97 4.45 -1.61 -8.69
C LEU A 97 4.22 -0.09 -8.78
N GLY A 98 3.29 0.37 -9.62
CA GLY A 98 3.16 1.77 -9.98
C GLY A 98 4.08 2.19 -11.12
N GLY A 99 3.86 3.40 -11.64
CA GLY A 99 4.69 3.97 -12.72
C GLY A 99 4.70 3.15 -14.02
N GLY A 100 3.64 2.37 -14.28
CA GLY A 100 3.57 1.50 -15.45
C GLY A 100 4.45 0.25 -15.35
N LEU A 101 4.84 -0.17 -14.13
CA LEU A 101 5.68 -1.35 -13.90
C LEU A 101 4.92 -2.46 -13.18
N LEU A 102 5.25 -3.72 -13.48
CA LEU A 102 4.83 -4.89 -12.72
C LEU A 102 6.05 -5.75 -12.36
N ALA A 103 5.89 -6.57 -11.31
CA ALA A 103 6.84 -7.59 -10.89
C ALA A 103 6.19 -8.98 -10.90
N GLN A 104 6.96 -9.99 -11.28
CA GLN A 104 6.46 -11.35 -11.47
C GLN A 104 7.56 -12.41 -11.43
N ALA A 105 7.15 -13.66 -11.25
CA ALA A 105 7.90 -14.84 -11.68
C ALA A 105 7.20 -15.41 -12.92
N SER A 106 7.88 -15.55 -14.06
CA SER A 106 7.20 -15.88 -15.33
C SER A 106 7.47 -17.27 -15.88
N ILE A 107 8.73 -17.64 -16.08
CA ILE A 107 9.11 -18.86 -16.81
C ILE A 107 10.59 -19.16 -16.56
N ASP A 108 11.00 -20.43 -16.64
CA ASP A 108 12.39 -20.85 -16.44
C ASP A 108 13.32 -20.46 -17.60
N GLU A 109 14.61 -20.74 -17.45
CA GLU A 109 15.68 -20.39 -18.38
C GLU A 109 15.55 -21.04 -19.77
N ARG A 110 14.69 -22.05 -19.88
CA ARG A 110 14.44 -22.84 -21.10
C ARG A 110 13.07 -22.52 -21.71
N GLY A 111 12.33 -21.58 -21.14
CA GLY A 111 10.98 -21.26 -21.55
C GLY A 111 9.97 -22.35 -21.15
N ARG A 112 10.18 -23.02 -20.02
CA ARG A 112 9.29 -24.05 -19.46
C ARG A 112 8.88 -23.66 -18.04
N ALA A 113 7.97 -24.47 -17.49
CA ALA A 113 7.37 -24.22 -16.19
C ALA A 113 8.04 -24.98 -15.03
N TYR A 114 8.95 -25.90 -15.33
CA TYR A 114 9.58 -26.77 -14.35
C TYR A 114 10.83 -27.46 -14.92
N GLY A 115 11.71 -27.90 -14.03
CA GLY A 115 12.94 -28.61 -14.32
C GLY A 115 14.07 -27.69 -14.79
N GLY A 116 13.98 -26.40 -14.46
CA GLY A 116 15.04 -25.41 -14.59
C GLY A 116 16.12 -25.58 -13.53
N GLN A 117 17.09 -24.68 -13.49
CA GLN A 117 18.09 -24.64 -12.42
C GLN A 117 17.71 -23.62 -11.35
N ALA A 118 18.06 -23.91 -10.10
CA ALA A 118 17.80 -22.97 -9.01
C ALA A 118 18.60 -21.66 -9.14
N GLY A 119 17.98 -20.56 -8.70
CA GLY A 119 18.44 -19.20 -8.98
C GLY A 119 17.91 -18.69 -10.32
N ASP A 120 18.15 -17.43 -10.64
CA ASP A 120 17.81 -16.85 -11.95
C ASP A 120 19.01 -16.95 -12.89
N GLN A 121 18.90 -17.71 -13.98
CA GLN A 121 19.96 -17.86 -14.99
C GLN A 121 19.87 -16.81 -16.10
N THR A 122 18.70 -16.21 -16.30
CA THR A 122 18.46 -15.32 -17.45
C THR A 122 18.41 -13.85 -17.07
N GLY A 123 18.24 -13.53 -15.79
CA GLY A 123 17.87 -12.20 -15.32
C GLY A 123 16.39 -11.86 -15.57
N TYR A 124 15.59 -12.83 -16.00
CA TYR A 124 14.20 -12.66 -16.42
C TYR A 124 13.24 -13.71 -15.86
N GLU A 125 13.70 -14.71 -15.10
CA GLU A 125 12.81 -15.73 -14.53
C GLU A 125 11.90 -15.13 -13.47
N THR A 126 12.48 -14.30 -12.59
CA THR A 126 11.78 -13.29 -11.80
C THR A 126 12.22 -11.92 -12.28
N ASN A 127 11.27 -11.01 -12.52
CA ASN A 127 11.59 -9.74 -13.18
C ASN A 127 10.65 -8.61 -12.81
N VAL A 128 11.17 -7.39 -12.96
CA VAL A 128 10.38 -6.16 -13.07
C VAL A 128 10.41 -5.71 -14.52
N ARG A 129 9.23 -5.39 -15.08
CA ARG A 129 9.13 -4.86 -16.45
C ARG A 129 7.95 -3.93 -16.60
N SER A 130 7.90 -3.26 -17.74
CA SER A 130 6.73 -2.48 -18.15
C SER A 130 5.48 -3.35 -18.12
N TYR A 131 4.42 -2.77 -17.58
CA TYR A 131 3.09 -3.35 -17.58
C TYR A 131 2.70 -3.73 -19.01
N TYR A 132 2.13 -4.91 -19.13
CA TYR A 132 1.55 -5.40 -20.36
C TYR A 132 0.17 -5.93 -20.06
N ASN A 133 -0.74 -5.76 -21.02
CA ASN A 133 -2.06 -6.32 -20.90
C ASN A 133 -1.95 -7.84 -21.16
N TYR A 134 -2.24 -8.63 -20.13
CA TYR A 134 -2.49 -10.06 -20.21
C TYR A 134 -4.01 -10.26 -20.04
N PRO A 135 -4.62 -11.42 -20.40
CA PRO A 135 -6.01 -11.72 -20.05
C PRO A 135 -6.21 -11.87 -18.53
N TRP A 136 -5.99 -10.81 -17.77
CA TRP A 136 -6.26 -10.70 -16.34
C TRP A 136 -7.78 -10.81 -16.12
N ASN A 137 -8.18 -11.71 -15.23
CA ASN A 137 -9.59 -11.84 -14.84
C ASN A 137 -9.98 -10.71 -13.87
N CYS A 138 -9.06 -10.26 -13.03
CA CYS A 138 -9.31 -9.22 -12.04
C CYS A 138 -8.03 -8.55 -11.54
N TYR A 139 -8.22 -7.45 -10.82
CA TYR A 139 -7.25 -6.88 -9.90
C TYR A 139 -7.73 -7.14 -8.46
N LEU A 140 -6.91 -7.76 -7.62
CA LEU A 140 -7.18 -7.80 -6.18
C LEU A 140 -6.53 -6.56 -5.56
N ARG A 141 -7.37 -5.68 -5.05
CA ARG A 141 -6.96 -4.43 -4.42
C ARG A 141 -7.21 -4.51 -2.93
N TYR A 142 -6.19 -4.26 -2.13
CA TYR A 142 -6.38 -4.20 -0.68
C TYR A 142 -7.20 -2.96 -0.33
N THR A 143 -8.29 -3.17 0.42
CA THR A 143 -9.17 -2.11 0.93
C THR A 143 -9.18 -2.05 2.45
N GLY A 144 -8.38 -2.88 3.12
CA GLY A 144 -8.47 -3.09 4.56
C GLY A 144 -9.60 -4.05 4.94
N THR A 145 -9.54 -4.60 6.15
CA THR A 145 -10.70 -5.29 6.76
C THR A 145 -11.78 -4.26 7.05
N THR A 146 -12.65 -4.01 6.07
CA THR A 146 -13.96 -3.41 6.30
C THR A 146 -14.80 -4.39 7.12
N THR A 147 -14.81 -4.20 8.44
CA THR A 147 -16.07 -4.35 9.16
C THR A 147 -16.89 -3.14 8.72
N ASP A 148 -18.03 -3.37 8.07
CA ASP A 148 -18.91 -2.30 7.62
C ASP A 148 -19.35 -1.43 8.79
N THR A 149 -18.66 -0.31 8.98
CA THR A 149 -19.16 0.85 9.71
C THR A 149 -18.69 2.10 8.98
N ASN A 150 -19.68 2.90 8.60
CA ASN A 150 -19.61 4.15 7.87
C ASN A 150 -18.38 5.03 8.18
N ASP A 151 -17.84 5.60 7.09
CA ASP A 151 -17.19 6.90 7.01
C ASP A 151 -16.04 7.19 7.98
N THR A 152 -14.80 6.94 7.57
CA THR A 152 -13.76 7.98 7.48
C THR A 152 -12.48 7.43 6.86
N GLN A 153 -11.92 8.22 5.95
CA GLN A 153 -10.64 8.06 5.29
C GLN A 153 -9.51 8.45 6.26
N GLU A 154 -8.61 7.52 6.59
CA GLU A 154 -7.28 7.80 7.17
C GLU A 154 -6.29 6.80 6.52
N ASP A 155 -5.49 7.15 5.52
CA ASP A 155 -4.50 8.23 5.37
C ASP A 155 -3.31 8.10 6.33
N THR A 156 -2.29 7.41 5.83
CA THR A 156 -0.94 7.39 6.41
C THR A 156 -0.28 8.74 6.24
N ASP A 157 -0.55 9.65 7.15
CA ASP A 157 0.30 10.79 7.41
C ASP A 157 0.20 11.12 8.90
N MET A 158 1.20 10.72 9.67
CA MET A 158 1.31 11.05 11.10
C MET A 158 1.67 12.54 11.31
N SER A 159 1.08 13.44 10.53
CA SER A 159 1.14 14.87 10.78
C SER A 159 -0.06 15.26 11.64
N MET A 160 0.18 15.57 12.91
CA MET A 160 -0.85 16.14 13.80
C MET A 160 -1.23 17.58 13.42
N ALA A 161 -0.91 18.03 12.21
CA ALA A 161 -1.05 19.42 11.79
C ALA A 161 -2.53 19.74 11.51
N CYS A 162 -3.06 20.78 12.16
CA CYS A 162 -4.47 21.15 12.05
C CYS A 162 -4.72 22.62 12.40
N ILE A 163 -5.90 23.13 12.04
CA ILE A 163 -6.37 24.46 12.42
C ILE A 163 -7.48 24.29 13.48
N ILE A 164 -7.31 24.96 14.61
CA ILE A 164 -8.17 24.79 15.78
C ILE A 164 -8.86 26.12 16.10
N GLN A 165 -10.16 26.07 16.38
CA GLN A 165 -10.87 27.12 17.10
C GLN A 165 -10.83 26.80 18.60
N PRO A 166 -10.07 27.57 19.42
CA PRO A 166 -9.87 27.25 20.82
C PRO A 166 -11.04 27.71 21.69
N ASN A 167 -11.59 26.82 22.53
CA ASN A 167 -12.55 27.14 23.61
C ASN A 167 -13.75 28.05 23.21
N ASP A 168 -14.27 27.89 21.99
CA ASP A 168 -15.30 28.76 21.38
C ASP A 168 -14.91 30.25 21.25
N GLU A 169 -13.62 30.57 21.25
CA GLU A 169 -13.10 31.91 21.03
C GLU A 169 -13.23 32.31 19.55
N SER A 170 -13.36 33.61 19.27
CA SER A 170 -13.42 34.16 17.91
C SER A 170 -12.03 34.31 17.27
N ARG A 171 -11.20 33.25 17.35
CA ARG A 171 -9.88 33.19 16.72
C ARG A 171 -9.57 31.77 16.27
N LEU A 172 -8.55 31.62 15.43
CA LEU A 172 -8.02 30.33 15.00
C LEU A 172 -6.53 30.23 15.36
N ILE A 173 -6.07 29.01 15.60
CA ILE A 173 -4.66 28.68 15.75
C ILE A 173 -4.29 27.56 14.79
N TYR A 174 -3.07 27.58 14.28
CA TYR A 174 -2.49 26.47 13.54
C TYR A 174 -1.60 25.67 14.48
N PHE A 175 -1.88 24.38 14.62
CA PHE A 175 -0.98 23.43 15.27
C PHE A 175 -0.16 22.74 14.19
N ASP A 176 1.17 22.83 14.25
CA ASP A 176 2.08 22.24 13.24
C ASP A 176 2.49 20.80 13.56
N GLY A 177 1.90 20.23 14.62
CA GLY A 177 2.28 18.93 15.20
C GLY A 177 3.25 19.05 16.38
N THR A 178 3.85 20.21 16.59
CA THR A 178 4.78 20.49 17.69
C THR A 178 4.46 21.76 18.48
N LYS A 179 3.94 22.81 17.81
CA LYS A 179 3.64 24.12 18.40
C LYS A 179 2.36 24.71 17.84
N CYS A 180 1.76 25.61 18.61
CA CYS A 180 0.58 26.36 18.19
C CYS A 180 0.94 27.79 17.78
N HIS A 181 0.45 28.22 16.63
CA HIS A 181 0.66 29.54 16.05
C HIS A 181 -0.67 30.27 15.93
N ASN A 182 -0.77 31.52 16.37
CA ASN A 182 -1.99 32.29 16.21
C ASN A 182 -2.20 32.69 14.75
N LEU A 183 -3.42 32.50 14.23
CA LEU A 183 -3.84 32.99 12.92
C LEU A 183 -4.62 34.28 13.11
N THR A 184 -4.02 35.40 12.69
CA THR A 184 -4.55 36.76 12.89
C THR A 184 -5.26 37.30 11.66
N HIS A 185 -5.13 36.65 10.51
CA HIS A 185 -5.77 37.06 9.26
C HIS A 185 -6.38 35.85 8.52
N PRO A 186 -7.59 35.96 7.93
CA PRO A 186 -8.21 34.87 7.17
C PRO A 186 -7.31 34.29 6.06
N ASP A 187 -6.54 35.13 5.37
CA ASP A 187 -5.62 34.68 4.30
C ASP A 187 -4.55 33.70 4.79
N GLN A 188 -4.19 33.72 6.08
CA GLN A 188 -3.24 32.75 6.63
C GLN A 188 -3.84 31.33 6.63
N VAL A 189 -5.15 31.20 6.87
CA VAL A 189 -5.87 29.92 6.72
C VAL A 189 -5.82 29.47 5.27
N THR A 190 -6.12 30.38 4.33
CA THR A 190 -6.08 30.09 2.89
C THR A 190 -4.70 29.64 2.43
N ALA A 191 -3.63 30.31 2.90
CA ALA A 191 -2.26 29.96 2.58
C ALA A 191 -1.88 28.56 3.10
N LEU A 192 -2.19 28.27 4.37
CA LEU A 192 -1.94 26.96 4.98
C LEU A 192 -2.70 25.83 4.27
N GLN A 193 -3.98 26.07 3.95
CA GLN A 193 -4.80 25.11 3.21
C GLN A 193 -4.26 24.86 1.80
N THR A 194 -3.80 25.91 1.12
CA THR A 194 -3.19 25.80 -0.22
C THR A 194 -1.90 25.00 -0.18
N VAL A 195 -1.02 25.27 0.79
CA VAL A 195 0.23 24.53 0.97
C VAL A 195 -0.06 23.07 1.27
N ALA A 196 -0.98 22.75 2.19
CA ALA A 196 -1.35 21.38 2.50
C ALA A 196 -1.93 20.65 1.27
N GLN A 197 -2.79 21.31 0.50
CA GLN A 197 -3.34 20.73 -0.73
C GLN A 197 -2.27 20.43 -1.78
N GLN A 198 -1.27 21.31 -1.93
CA GLN A 198 -0.20 21.15 -2.93
C GLN A 198 0.89 20.17 -2.48
N THR A 199 1.14 20.03 -1.18
CA THR A 199 2.23 19.20 -0.63
C THR A 199 1.76 17.83 -0.16
N MET A 200 0.61 17.77 0.51
CA MET A 200 0.03 16.57 1.11
C MET A 200 -1.16 16.02 0.31
N GLY A 201 -1.61 16.73 -0.73
CA GLY A 201 -2.79 16.33 -1.52
C GLY A 201 -4.13 16.47 -0.78
N LYS A 202 -4.13 17.03 0.43
CA LYS A 202 -5.30 17.17 1.30
C LYS A 202 -5.31 18.51 2.03
N GLN A 203 -6.49 18.92 2.47
CA GLN A 203 -6.68 20.11 3.30
C GLN A 203 -6.35 19.81 4.77
N LEU A 204 -5.89 20.83 5.51
CA LEU A 204 -5.70 20.71 6.96
C LEU A 204 -7.06 20.58 7.65
N PRO A 205 -7.23 19.66 8.61
CA PRO A 205 -8.44 19.59 9.42
C PRO A 205 -8.71 20.91 10.15
N VAL A 206 -9.96 21.37 10.13
CA VAL A 206 -10.40 22.58 10.85
C VAL A 206 -11.51 22.21 11.82
N PHE A 207 -11.29 22.37 13.13
CA PHE A 207 -12.29 21.98 14.13
C PHE A 207 -12.22 22.80 15.42
N LYS A 208 -13.27 22.72 16.24
CA LYS A 208 -13.32 23.33 17.56
C LYS A 208 -12.69 22.42 18.60
N LEU A 209 -11.86 22.98 19.48
CA LEU A 209 -11.25 22.23 20.58
C LEU A 209 -11.57 22.88 21.92
N GLY A 210 -12.41 22.20 22.69
CA GLY A 210 -12.86 22.66 24.00
C GLY A 210 -13.94 23.73 23.95
N THR A 211 -14.39 24.13 25.13
CA THR A 211 -15.39 25.18 25.37
C THR A 211 -14.94 26.07 26.51
N LYS A 212 -15.69 27.14 26.81
CA LYS A 212 -15.42 27.99 27.99
C LYS A 212 -15.43 27.24 29.32
N SER A 213 -16.20 26.15 29.44
CA SER A 213 -16.29 25.33 30.66
C SER A 213 -15.36 24.10 30.64
N ALA A 214 -14.87 23.70 29.46
CA ALA A 214 -13.91 22.61 29.28
C ALA A 214 -12.76 23.07 28.37
N PRO A 215 -11.75 23.78 28.92
CA PRO A 215 -10.78 24.53 28.10
C PRO A 215 -9.65 23.62 27.55
N PHE A 216 -10.01 22.64 26.73
CA PHE A 216 -9.07 21.66 26.18
C PHE A 216 -8.00 22.32 25.29
N ALA A 217 -8.33 23.37 24.54
CA ALA A 217 -7.32 24.09 23.77
C ALA A 217 -6.28 24.78 24.66
N THR A 218 -6.68 25.27 25.84
CA THR A 218 -5.73 25.84 26.81
C THR A 218 -4.79 24.75 27.34
N ARG A 219 -5.31 23.54 27.59
CA ARG A 219 -4.49 22.40 28.02
C ARG A 219 -3.52 21.95 26.94
N LEU A 220 -3.96 21.96 25.68
CA LEU A 220 -3.08 21.70 24.54
C LEU A 220 -1.93 22.72 24.48
N LEU A 221 -2.23 24.03 24.55
CA LEU A 221 -1.22 25.09 24.56
C LEU A 221 -0.19 24.96 25.69
N GLN A 222 -0.62 24.50 26.88
CA GLN A 222 0.26 24.21 28.01
C GLN A 222 1.15 22.99 27.73
N ALA A 223 0.59 21.93 27.13
CA ALA A 223 1.30 20.68 26.88
C ALA A 223 2.38 20.82 25.80
N VAL A 224 2.13 21.63 24.77
CA VAL A 224 3.04 21.80 23.64
C VAL A 224 4.10 22.88 23.86
N GLY A 225 4.06 23.57 25.01
CA GLY A 225 5.04 24.59 25.39
C GLY A 225 5.10 25.74 24.38
N GLN A 226 4.18 26.70 24.52
CA GLN A 226 4.20 27.96 23.74
C GLN A 226 5.62 28.50 23.53
#